data_AF-A0A525CI20-F1
#
_entry.id   AF-A0A525CI20-F1
#
_cell.length_a   1.000
_cell.length_b   1.000
_cell.length_c   1.000
_cell.angle_alpha   90.00
_cell.angle_beta   90.00
_cell.angle_gamma   90.00
#
_symmetry.space_group_name_H-M   'P 1'
#
loop_
_entity.id
_entity.type
_entity.pdbx_description
1 polymer ?
#
loop_
_entity_poly.entity_id
_entity_poly.type
_entity_poly.pdbx_seq_one_letter_code
_entity_poly.pdbx_strand_id
1 'polypeptide(L)'
;MDWKLFATTFVTLFIAELGDKTQLACIMLAAESRKPWTVFLASSLALVLVSLLGVLLAAFICRWISPEIIKRVAGAGFVVLGALIFFGKL
;
A
#
# COMPACT_ATOMS: atom_id res chain seq x y z
N MET A 1 7.67 -10.84 -19.89
CA MET A 1 7.47 -10.33 -18.51
C MET A 1 8.78 -9.68 -18.09
N ASP A 2 8.77 -8.40 -17.71
CA ASP A 2 10.00 -7.73 -17.28
C ASP A 2 10.33 -8.14 -15.84
N TRP A 3 11.27 -9.08 -15.71
CA TRP A 3 11.62 -9.68 -14.41
C TRP A 3 12.33 -8.69 -13.49
N LYS A 4 13.04 -7.70 -14.04
CA LYS A 4 13.68 -6.65 -13.25
C LYS A 4 12.63 -5.74 -12.63
N LEU A 5 11.67 -5.28 -13.44
CA LEU A 5 10.56 -4.47 -12.96
C LEU A 5 9.75 -5.18 -11.88
N PHE A 6 9.46 -6.47 -12.09
CA PHE A 6 8.77 -7.30 -11.10
C PHE A 6 9.52 -7.36 -9.77
N ALA A 7 10.81 -7.72 -9.80
CA ALA A 7 11.62 -7.84 -8.60
C ALA A 7 11.77 -6.51 -7.85
N THR A 8 12.03 -5.41 -8.57
CA THR A 8 12.12 -4.08 -7.96
C THR A 8 10.79 -3.68 -7.32
N THR A 9 9.66 -3.85 -8.03
CA THR A 9 8.34 -3.52 -7.50
C THR A 9 8.02 -4.34 -6.25
N PHE A 10 8.28 -5.65 -6.29
CA PHE A 10 8.05 -6.55 -5.15
C PHE A 10 8.88 -6.13 -3.94
N VAL A 11 10.20 -5.98 -4.10
CA VAL A 11 11.09 -5.63 -2.98
C VAL A 11 10.73 -4.26 -2.40
N THR A 12 10.44 -3.27 -3.24
CA THR A 12 10.07 -1.94 -2.77
C THR A 12 8.77 -1.97 -1.98
N LEU A 13 7.71 -2.60 -2.48
CA LEU A 13 6.44 -2.69 -1.76
C LEU A 13 6.55 -3.55 -0.50
N PHE A 14 7.27 -4.68 -0.59
CA PHE A 14 7.47 -5.56 0.56
C PHE A 14 8.15 -4.83 1.72
N ILE A 15 9.22 -4.07 1.45
CA ILE A 15 9.92 -3.29 2.47
C ILE A 15 9.05 -2.13 2.96
N ALA A 16 8.34 -1.44 2.05
CA ALA A 16 7.52 -0.29 2.41
C ALA A 16 6.33 -0.65 3.32
N GLU A 17 5.73 -1.84 3.11
CA GLU A 17 4.59 -2.31 3.89
C GLU A 17 5.01 -3.02 5.20
N LEU A 18 6.28 -3.41 5.35
CA LEU A 18 6.76 -4.18 6.50
C LEU A 18 6.61 -3.38 7.81
N GLY A 19 5.77 -3.87 8.72
CA GLY A 19 5.54 -3.23 10.01
C GLY A 19 4.55 -2.05 10.00
N ASP A 20 3.77 -1.90 8.92
CA ASP A 20 2.67 -0.93 8.87
C ASP A 20 1.58 -1.24 9.94
N LYS A 21 0.77 -0.22 10.28
CA LYS A 21 -0.37 -0.32 11.19
C LYS A 21 -1.33 -1.47 10.85
N THR A 22 -1.56 -1.74 9.56
CA THR A 22 -2.36 -2.84 9.03
C THR A 22 -1.77 -4.21 9.39
N GLN A 23 -0.44 -4.36 9.39
CA GLN A 23 0.22 -5.60 9.80
C GLN A 23 0.12 -5.82 11.30
N LEU A 24 0.28 -4.76 12.11
CA LEU A 24 0.03 -4.83 13.55
C LEU A 24 -1.42 -5.23 13.86
N ALA A 25 -2.39 -4.66 13.14
CA ALA A 25 -3.79 -5.05 13.25
C ALA A 25 -4.00 -6.53 12.88
N CYS A 26 -3.35 -7.02 11.82
CA CYS A 26 -3.42 -8.45 11.46
C CYS A 26 -2.85 -9.36 12.55
N ILE A 27 -1.73 -8.98 13.19
CA ILE A 27 -1.14 -9.74 14.30
C ILE A 27 -2.11 -9.79 15.49
N MET A 28 -2.72 -8.66 15.84
CA MET A 28 -3.72 -8.59 16.92
C MET A 28 -4.94 -9.45 16.62
N LEU A 29 -5.51 -9.35 15.40
CA LEU A 29 -6.66 -10.14 14.98
C LEU A 29 -6.34 -11.64 14.94
N ALA A 30 -5.13 -12.03 14.53
CA ALA A 30 -4.70 -13.42 14.55
C ALA A 30 -4.58 -13.95 15.99
N ALA A 31 -4.06 -13.13 16.91
CA ALA A 31 -3.95 -13.47 18.32
C ALA A 31 -5.32 -13.61 19.01
N GLU A 32 -6.26 -12.69 18.74
CA GLU A 32 -7.59 -12.67 19.35
C GLU A 32 -8.50 -13.79 18.81
N SER A 33 -8.54 -13.96 17.47
CA SER A 33 -9.41 -14.95 16.84
C SER A 33 -8.92 -16.39 17.00
N ARG A 34 -7.64 -16.59 17.31
CA ARG A 34 -6.92 -17.89 17.28
C ARG A 34 -7.06 -18.63 15.94
N LYS A 35 -7.37 -17.91 14.85
CA LYS A 35 -7.54 -18.44 13.48
C LYS A 35 -6.53 -17.79 12.53
N PRO A 36 -5.22 -18.08 12.67
CA PRO A 36 -4.16 -17.38 11.93
C PRO A 36 -4.32 -17.52 10.41
N TRP A 37 -4.77 -18.67 9.92
CA TRP A 37 -4.97 -18.91 8.48
C TRP A 37 -6.10 -18.07 7.89
N THR A 38 -7.19 -17.88 8.63
CA THR A 38 -8.31 -17.03 8.17
C THR A 38 -7.86 -15.58 8.06
N VAL A 39 -7.15 -15.09 9.08
CA VAL A 39 -6.63 -13.71 9.08
C VAL A 39 -5.60 -13.51 7.97
N PHE A 40 -4.67 -14.46 7.80
CA PHE A 40 -3.68 -14.42 6.73
C PHE A 40 -4.32 -14.37 5.33
N LEU A 41 -5.28 -15.24 5.05
CA LEU A 41 -5.95 -15.27 3.74
C LEU A 41 -6.76 -14.00 3.49
N ALA A 42 -7.49 -13.51 4.50
CA ALA A 42 -8.28 -12.30 4.38
C ALA A 42 -7.41 -11.05 4.16
N SER A 43 -6.33 -10.88 4.94
CA SER A 43 -5.42 -9.75 4.79
C SER A 43 -4.63 -9.81 3.48
N SER A 44 -4.16 -11.00 3.07
CA SER A 44 -3.49 -11.18 1.79
C SER A 44 -4.42 -10.83 0.62
N LEU A 45 -5.67 -11.30 0.65
CA LEU A 45 -6.65 -10.99 -0.39
C LEU A 45 -6.95 -9.48 -0.44
N ALA A 46 -7.09 -8.85 0.73
CA ALA A 46 -7.29 -7.41 0.80
C ALA A 46 -6.11 -6.64 0.19
N LEU A 47 -4.86 -7.02 0.51
CA LEU A 47 -3.66 -6.38 -0.04
C LEU A 47 -3.57 -6.55 -1.56
N VAL A 48 -3.87 -7.75 -2.07
CA VAL A 48 -3.92 -8.03 -3.52
C VAL A 48 -4.98 -7.17 -4.20
N LEU A 49 -6.19 -7.08 -3.65
CA LEU A 49 -7.29 -6.32 -4.23
C LEU A 49 -7.01 -4.81 -4.21
N VAL A 50 -6.53 -4.27 -3.10
CA VAL A 50 -6.19 -2.84 -3.00
C VAL A 50 -5.06 -2.50 -3.97
N SER A 51 -4.03 -3.34 -4.07
CA SER A 51 -2.94 -3.15 -5.04
C SER A 51 -3.45 -3.21 -6.49
N LEU A 52 -4.31 -4.17 -6.81
CA LEU A 52 -4.93 -4.31 -8.13
C LEU A 52 -5.75 -3.07 -8.48
N LEU A 53 -6.62 -2.63 -7.58
CA LEU A 53 -7.42 -1.41 -7.77
C LEU A 53 -6.53 -0.18 -7.94
N GLY A 54 -5.45 -0.06 -7.16
CA GLY A 54 -4.48 1.03 -7.29
C GLY A 54 -3.82 1.07 -8.67
N VAL A 55 -3.36 -0.09 -9.17
CA VAL A 55 -2.76 -0.20 -10.50
C VAL A 55 -3.76 0.10 -11.61
N LEU A 56 -5.00 -0.42 -11.52
CA LEU A 56 -6.06 -0.16 -12.50
C LEU A 56 -6.45 1.32 -12.51
N LEU A 57 -6.61 1.94 -11.34
CA LEU A 57 -6.91 3.36 -11.21
C LEU A 57 -5.77 4.21 -11.77
N ALA A 58 -4.52 3.88 -11.44
CA ALA A 58 -3.35 4.58 -11.99
C ALA A 58 -3.29 4.46 -13.52
N ALA A 59 -3.48 3.26 -14.06
CA ALA A 59 -3.51 3.04 -15.51
C ALA A 59 -4.65 3.81 -16.20
N PHE A 60 -5.81 3.91 -15.55
CA PHE A 60 -6.94 4.71 -16.03
C PHE A 60 -6.60 6.20 -16.02
N ILE A 61 -6.18 6.76 -14.88
CA ILE A 61 -5.88 8.18 -14.71
C ILE A 61 -4.74 8.63 -15.64
N CYS A 62 -3.71 7.80 -15.84
CA CYS A 62 -2.60 8.08 -16.76
C CYS A 62 -3.03 8.30 -18.22
N ARG A 63 -4.27 7.93 -18.61
CA ARG A 63 -4.82 8.23 -19.95
C ARG A 63 -5.20 9.70 -20.13
N TRP A 64 -5.49 10.40 -19.04
CA TRP A 64 -5.90 11.82 -19.06
C TRP A 64 -4.89 12.75 -18.39
N ILE A 65 -4.06 12.23 -17.49
CA ILE A 65 -3.13 13.01 -16.67
C ILE A 65 -1.71 12.51 -16.91
N SER A 66 -0.77 13.43 -17.11
CA SER A 66 0.66 13.07 -17.26
C SER A 66 1.19 12.38 -15.99
N PRO A 67 1.98 11.29 -16.11
CA PRO A 67 2.57 10.60 -14.98
C PRO A 67 3.39 11.50 -14.03
N GLU A 68 3.99 12.57 -14.56
CA GLU A 68 4.75 13.54 -13.79
C GLU A 68 3.87 14.30 -12.77
N ILE A 69 2.64 14.64 -13.17
CA ILE A 69 1.68 15.31 -12.30
C ILE A 69 1.24 14.35 -11.18
N ILE A 70 0.96 13.09 -11.53
CA ILE A 70 0.56 12.06 -10.55
C ILE A 70 1.67 11.87 -9.50
N LYS A 71 2.93 11.77 -9.94
CA LYS A 71 4.09 11.68 -9.03
C LYS A 71 4.19 12.87 -8.07
N ARG A 72 4.04 14.10 -8.59
CA ARG A 72 4.12 15.32 -7.77
C ARG A 72 2.97 15.41 -6.78
N VAL A 73 1.75 15.09 -7.19
CA VAL A 73 0.57 15.09 -6.31
C VAL A 73 0.70 14.03 -5.23
N ALA A 74 1.12 12.81 -5.57
CA ALA A 74 1.36 11.75 -4.59
C ALA A 74 2.44 12.17 -3.58
N GLY A 75 3.57 12.69 -4.05
CA GLY A 75 4.65 13.19 -3.18
C GLY A 75 4.22 14.32 -2.26
N ALA A 76 3.49 15.31 -2.78
CA ALA A 76 2.94 16.40 -1.98
C ALA A 76 1.95 15.87 -0.91
N GLY A 77 1.10 14.90 -1.28
CA GLY A 77 0.20 14.23 -0.34
C GLY A 77 0.94 13.54 0.81
N PHE A 78 2.02 12.80 0.51
CA PHE A 78 2.87 12.19 1.55
C PHE A 78 3.51 13.22 2.48
N VAL A 79 4.00 14.35 1.94
CA VAL A 79 4.58 15.43 2.75
C VAL A 79 3.53 16.05 3.66
N VAL A 80 2.33 16.32 3.14
CA VAL A 80 1.21 16.87 3.93
C VAL A 80 0.80 15.91 5.04
N LEU A 81 0.60 14.61 4.72
CA LEU A 81 0.28 13.60 5.71
C LEU A 81 1.36 13.48 6.79
N GLY A 82 2.63 13.43 6.38
CA GLY A 82 3.76 13.41 7.31
C GLY A 82 3.79 14.63 8.23
N ALA A 83 3.55 15.82 7.69
CA ALA A 83 3.46 17.05 8.48
C ALA A 83 2.28 17.03 9.46
N LEU A 84 1.09 16.56 9.03
CA LEU A 84 -0.07 16.45 9.91
C LEU A 84 0.16 15.50 11.09
N ILE A 85 0.78 14.34 10.82
CA ILE A 85 1.20 13.39 11.87
C ILE A 85 2.24 14.04 12.79
N PHE A 86 3.23 14.74 12.23
CA PHE A 86 4.28 15.40 13.01
C PHE A 86 3.72 16.46 13.98
N PHE A 87 2.72 17.23 13.55
CA PHE A 87 2.05 18.21 14.40
C PHE A 87 0.92 17.64 15.26
N GLY A 88 0.72 16.30 15.26
CA GLY A 88 -0.31 15.63 16.07
C GLY A 88 -1.75 16.02 15.69
N LYS A 89 -1.97 16.49 14.46
CA LYS A 89 -3.32 16.75 13.92
C LYS A 89 -3.98 15.50 13.34
N LEU A 90 -3.21 14.42 13.21
CA LEU A 90 -3.60 13.07 12.79
C LEU A 90 -2.84 12.05 13.63
#